data_AF-A0A920E6M8-F1
#
_entry.id   AF-A0A920E6M8-F1
#
_cell.length_a   1.000
_cell.length_b   1.000
_cell.length_c   1.000
_cell.angle_alpha   90.00
_cell.angle_beta   90.00
_cell.angle_gamma   90.00
#
_symmetry.space_group_name_H-M   'P 1'
#
loop_
_entity.id
_entity.type
_entity.pdbx_description
1 polymer ?
#
loop_
_entity_poly.entity_id
_entity_poly.type
_entity_poly.pdbx_seq_one_letter_code
_entity_poly.pdbx_strand_id
1 'polypeptide(L)'
;MIDKIAFKKLINSFDNKKQFYFCCLYGIDSLSHIQGSDTESIKQLYKSFDNNLGKLRNFLEDKSTYEDTLIIITSDHGHSNTSEHFDLVEYLKSKNKSIFYYPLTFKKLYKKFDSSVMVSGNSMAHIYLNSNFNWSKPFSFSQHEELINDLISQDAVDIISYKNPKGDIIILSSRGKSLISDKESSIYYQPLENDPFDYSISEGLYDENQLLDLTYETNYPDAIIQLLQIFRSKRCGDLVLSANPGWDFRKKFEIPLHKSSHGSLRKRAYDCSLNFKQKN
;
A
#
# COMPACT_ATOMS: atom_id res chain seq x y z
N MET A 1 23.36 1.48 14.46
CA MET A 1 22.02 1.35 13.87
C MET A 1 21.47 2.75 13.55
N ILE A 2 20.86 2.93 12.38
CA ILE A 2 20.43 4.24 11.84
C ILE A 2 19.45 4.97 12.78
N ASP A 3 18.47 4.26 13.34
CA ASP A 3 17.45 4.87 14.21
C ASP A 3 18.03 5.41 15.51
N LYS A 4 19.02 4.73 16.10
CA LYS A 4 19.74 5.23 17.28
C LYS A 4 20.42 6.58 16.99
N ILE A 5 20.95 6.76 15.78
CA ILE A 5 21.55 8.03 15.36
C ILE A 5 20.47 9.09 15.14
N ALA A 6 19.32 8.71 14.55
CA ALA A 6 18.18 9.60 14.36
C ALA A 6 17.66 10.14 15.69
N PHE A 7 17.44 9.27 16.70
CA PHE A 7 17.06 9.69 18.06
C PHE A 7 18.09 10.63 18.69
N LYS A 8 19.38 10.33 18.56
CA LYS A 8 20.44 11.21 19.08
C LYS A 8 20.38 12.60 18.42
N LYS A 9 20.17 12.67 17.11
CA LYS A 9 20.02 13.93 16.38
C LYS A 9 18.75 14.68 16.79
N LEU A 10 17.65 13.96 17.01
CA LEU A 10 16.40 14.52 17.51
C LEU A 10 16.63 15.20 18.87
N ILE A 11 17.19 14.48 19.85
CA ILE A 11 17.49 15.02 21.18
C ILE A 11 18.39 16.25 21.08
N ASN A 12 19.48 16.17 20.32
CA ASN A 12 20.39 17.31 20.13
C ASN A 12 19.72 18.51 19.44
N SER A 13 18.64 18.31 18.69
CA SER A 13 17.95 19.40 18.00
C SER A 13 17.08 20.25 18.93
N PHE A 14 16.80 19.80 20.15
CA PHE A 14 16.00 20.54 21.13
C PHE A 14 16.64 21.86 21.57
N ASP A 15 17.97 21.97 21.49
CA ASP A 15 18.69 23.21 21.79
C ASP A 15 18.27 24.38 20.88
N ASN A 16 17.73 24.08 19.69
CA ASN A 16 17.24 25.08 18.74
C ASN A 16 15.82 25.60 19.06
N LYS A 17 15.19 25.12 20.14
CA LYS A 17 13.88 25.55 20.67
C LYS A 17 12.79 25.70 19.59
N LYS A 18 12.64 24.68 18.74
CA LYS A 18 11.58 24.63 17.74
C LYS A 18 10.26 24.23 18.39
N GLN A 19 9.16 24.64 17.78
CA GLN A 19 7.81 24.27 18.22
C GLN A 19 7.37 22.91 17.69
N PHE A 20 7.99 22.44 16.60
CA PHE A 20 7.65 21.19 15.94
C PHE A 20 8.92 20.44 15.56
N TYR A 21 8.91 19.15 15.85
CA TYR A 21 9.98 18.22 15.54
C TYR A 21 9.40 17.02 14.80
N PHE A 22 10.03 16.62 13.71
CA PHE A 22 9.65 15.45 12.93
C PHE A 22 10.87 14.53 12.78
N CYS A 23 10.69 13.26 13.13
CA CYS A 23 11.76 12.27 13.13
C CYS A 23 11.30 11.00 12.40
N CYS A 24 11.88 10.72 11.24
CA CYS A 24 11.69 9.47 10.54
C CYS A 24 12.67 8.41 11.03
N LEU A 25 12.17 7.21 11.28
CA LEU A 25 12.95 6.04 11.67
C LEU A 25 12.78 4.98 10.59
N TYR A 26 13.87 4.62 9.91
CA TYR A 26 13.83 3.76 8.73
C TYR A 26 14.32 2.33 9.02
N GLY A 27 14.92 2.09 10.19
CA GLY A 27 15.60 0.84 10.46
C GLY A 27 14.69 -0.39 10.45
N ILE A 28 13.46 -0.25 10.94
CA ILE A 28 12.48 -1.35 10.99
C ILE A 28 12.01 -1.74 9.58
N ASP A 29 11.59 -0.76 8.79
CA ASP A 29 11.18 -0.94 7.38
C ASP A 29 12.31 -1.59 6.56
N SER A 30 13.48 -0.93 6.54
CA SER A 30 14.62 -1.36 5.73
C SER A 30 15.09 -2.77 6.08
N LEU A 31 15.10 -3.14 7.37
CA LEU A 31 15.51 -4.47 7.79
C LEU A 31 14.40 -5.51 7.55
N SER A 32 13.13 -5.13 7.68
CA SER A 32 11.99 -6.02 7.43
C SER A 32 12.00 -6.48 5.97
N HIS A 33 12.25 -5.56 5.04
CA HIS A 33 12.43 -5.93 3.62
C HIS A 33 13.53 -6.97 3.41
N ILE A 34 14.65 -6.91 4.15
CA ILE A 34 15.79 -7.83 3.95
C ILE A 34 15.57 -9.18 4.65
N GLN A 35 14.94 -9.19 5.82
CA GLN A 35 14.97 -10.32 6.74
C GLN A 35 13.61 -10.97 7.00
N GLY A 36 12.50 -10.26 6.75
CA GLY A 36 11.18 -10.61 7.25
C GLY A 36 10.81 -9.76 8.47
N SER A 37 9.52 -9.47 8.64
CA SER A 37 8.99 -8.54 9.63
C SER A 37 8.81 -9.12 11.04
N ASP A 38 8.98 -10.43 11.23
CA ASP A 38 8.76 -11.13 12.50
C ASP A 38 10.02 -11.78 13.10
N THR A 39 11.18 -11.48 12.52
CA THR A 39 12.48 -12.02 12.96
C THR A 39 12.93 -11.45 14.30
N GLU A 40 13.81 -12.17 15.01
CA GLU A 40 14.33 -11.71 16.30
C GLU A 40 15.08 -10.38 16.18
N SER A 41 15.80 -10.15 15.08
CA SER A 41 16.46 -8.86 14.80
C SER A 41 15.47 -7.70 14.76
N ILE A 42 14.32 -7.87 14.09
CA ILE A 42 13.24 -6.86 14.08
C ILE A 42 12.67 -6.63 15.47
N LYS A 43 12.44 -7.69 16.26
CA LYS A 43 12.01 -7.55 17.67
C LYS A 43 13.02 -6.76 18.49
N GLN A 44 14.33 -6.96 18.26
CA GLN A 44 15.37 -6.17 18.91
C GLN A 44 15.37 -4.71 18.44
N LEU A 45 14.98 -4.41 17.20
CA LEU A 45 14.78 -3.04 16.74
C LEU A 45 13.63 -2.35 17.47
N TYR A 46 12.49 -3.02 17.64
CA TYR A 46 11.39 -2.50 18.45
C TYR A 46 11.80 -2.24 19.90
N LYS A 47 12.56 -3.16 20.53
CA LYS A 47 13.12 -2.94 21.88
C LYS A 47 14.09 -1.75 21.90
N SER A 48 14.89 -1.57 20.85
CA SER A 48 15.79 -0.41 20.72
C SER A 48 15.00 0.89 20.56
N PHE A 49 13.93 0.89 19.77
CA PHE A 49 13.01 2.02 19.63
C PHE A 49 12.44 2.43 20.99
N ASP A 50 11.84 1.49 21.73
CA ASP A 50 11.26 1.72 23.06
C ASP A 50 12.28 2.32 24.04
N ASN A 51 13.48 1.73 24.11
CA ASN A 51 14.56 2.26 24.94
C ASN A 51 14.99 3.68 24.57
N ASN A 52 14.97 4.05 23.28
CA ASN A 52 15.35 5.40 22.86
C ASN A 52 14.20 6.40 23.06
N LEU A 53 12.94 5.96 22.95
CA LEU A 53 11.78 6.75 23.34
C LEU A 53 11.83 7.07 24.84
N GLY A 54 12.18 6.11 25.69
CA GLY A 54 12.40 6.34 27.12
C GLY A 54 13.48 7.39 27.40
N LYS A 55 14.58 7.40 26.63
CA LYS A 55 15.63 8.44 26.74
C LYS A 55 15.12 9.82 26.31
N LEU A 56 14.33 9.91 25.25
CA LEU A 56 13.71 11.16 24.83
C LEU A 56 12.79 11.69 25.93
N ARG A 57 11.97 10.82 26.52
CA ARG A 57 11.13 11.17 27.67
C ARG A 57 11.95 11.72 28.83
N ASN A 58 12.97 10.99 29.30
CA ASN A 58 13.79 11.44 30.43
C ASN A 58 14.46 12.80 30.13
N PHE A 59 14.94 12.99 28.91
CA PHE A 59 15.50 14.27 28.48
C PHE A 59 14.49 15.42 28.55
N LEU A 60 13.24 15.19 28.15
CA LEU A 60 12.17 16.19 28.26
C LEU A 60 11.75 16.46 29.71
N GLU A 61 11.78 15.43 30.56
CA GLU A 61 11.54 15.56 32.01
C GLU A 61 12.65 16.41 32.67
N ASP A 62 13.93 16.13 32.36
CA ASP A 62 15.08 16.91 32.84
C ASP A 62 15.02 18.39 32.41
N LYS A 63 14.40 18.66 31.26
CA LYS A 63 14.16 20.03 30.74
C LYS A 63 12.87 20.65 31.26
N SER A 64 12.08 19.91 32.04
CA SER A 64 10.75 20.33 32.52
C SER A 64 9.77 20.72 31.40
N THR A 65 9.92 20.12 30.22
CA THR A 65 9.05 20.38 29.05
C THR A 65 8.21 19.17 28.65
N TYR A 66 8.36 18.03 29.34
CA TYR A 66 7.64 16.80 29.00
C TYR A 66 6.11 16.95 29.06
N GLU A 67 5.57 17.65 30.06
CA GLU A 67 4.13 17.87 30.18
C GLU A 67 3.57 18.85 29.13
N ASP A 68 4.42 19.73 28.62
CA ASP A 68 4.06 20.66 27.55
C ASP A 68 4.32 20.12 26.15
N THR A 69 4.83 18.89 26.03
CA THR A 69 5.18 18.27 24.75
C THR A 69 4.17 17.19 24.36
N LEU A 70 3.45 17.41 23.26
CA LEU A 70 2.67 16.37 22.58
C LEU A 70 3.62 15.45 21.80
N ILE A 71 3.59 14.16 22.12
CA ILE A 71 4.33 13.13 21.39
C ILE A 71 3.33 12.30 20.60
N ILE A 72 3.54 12.23 19.28
CA ILE A 72 2.78 11.43 18.33
C ILE A 72 3.71 10.36 17.77
N ILE A 73 3.32 9.11 17.89
CA ILE A 73 4.05 7.97 17.32
C ILE A 73 3.09 7.27 16.37
N THR A 74 3.50 7.19 15.10
CA THR A 74 2.74 6.52 14.03
C THR A 74 3.69 5.80 13.09
N SER A 75 3.12 4.91 12.29
CA SER A 75 3.77 4.37 11.08
C SER A 75 3.07 4.93 9.85
N ASP A 76 3.76 4.91 8.72
CA ASP A 76 3.21 5.17 7.39
C ASP A 76 2.58 3.91 6.78
N HIS A 77 3.09 2.73 7.12
CA HIS A 77 2.51 1.44 6.73
C HIS A 77 2.90 0.30 7.68
N GLY A 78 2.22 -0.84 7.50
CA GLY A 78 2.57 -2.12 8.11
C GLY A 78 3.52 -2.94 7.24
N HIS A 79 3.71 -4.21 7.60
CA HIS A 79 4.52 -5.17 6.85
C HIS A 79 3.91 -6.57 6.90
N SER A 80 4.06 -7.31 5.81
CA SER A 80 3.74 -8.73 5.72
C SER A 80 4.91 -9.51 5.12
N ASN A 81 5.24 -10.67 5.68
CA ASN A 81 6.29 -11.53 5.12
C ASN A 81 5.97 -11.96 3.69
N THR A 82 7.02 -12.00 2.87
CA THR A 82 7.01 -12.37 1.46
C THR A 82 7.94 -13.56 1.28
N SER A 83 7.44 -14.61 0.64
CA SER A 83 8.20 -15.82 0.31
C SER A 83 8.22 -16.10 -1.18
N GLU A 84 7.25 -15.57 -1.92
CA GLU A 84 7.05 -15.81 -3.34
C GLU A 84 7.05 -14.49 -4.13
N HIS A 85 7.52 -14.55 -5.38
CA HIS A 85 7.77 -13.37 -6.21
C HIS A 85 7.22 -13.55 -7.62
N PHE A 86 6.21 -12.76 -7.95
CA PHE A 86 5.60 -12.73 -9.28
C PHE A 86 6.11 -11.53 -10.06
N ASP A 87 7.03 -11.74 -11.00
CA ASP A 87 7.55 -10.65 -11.82
C ASP A 87 6.50 -10.19 -12.83
N LEU A 88 5.67 -9.22 -12.43
CA LEU A 88 4.55 -8.72 -13.23
C LEU A 88 5.04 -8.15 -14.58
N VAL A 89 6.25 -7.60 -14.63
CA VAL A 89 6.86 -7.08 -15.86
C VAL A 89 7.23 -8.22 -16.80
N GLU A 90 7.92 -9.26 -16.33
CA GLU A 90 8.26 -10.39 -17.20
C GLU A 90 7.00 -11.18 -17.61
N TYR A 91 6.00 -11.28 -16.73
CA TYR A 91 4.71 -11.87 -17.06
C TYR A 91 4.02 -11.16 -18.22
N LEU A 92 3.84 -9.83 -18.13
CA LEU A 92 3.19 -9.08 -19.20
C LEU A 92 4.02 -9.08 -20.51
N LYS A 93 5.36 -9.17 -20.44
CA LYS A 93 6.19 -9.37 -21.64
C LYS A 93 5.89 -10.71 -22.32
N SER A 94 5.67 -11.77 -21.54
CA SER A 94 5.27 -13.09 -22.06
C SER A 94 3.90 -13.04 -22.78
N LYS A 95 3.06 -12.05 -22.43
CA LYS A 95 1.79 -11.74 -23.11
C LYS A 95 1.95 -10.73 -24.26
N ASN A 96 3.14 -10.67 -24.86
CA ASN A 96 3.49 -9.82 -26.00
C ASN A 96 3.33 -8.31 -25.78
N LYS A 97 3.42 -7.83 -24.53
CA LYS A 97 3.37 -6.39 -24.22
C LYS A 97 4.76 -5.76 -24.22
N SER A 98 4.85 -4.55 -24.79
CA SER A 98 6.00 -3.67 -24.64
C SER A 98 5.81 -2.75 -23.43
N ILE A 99 6.52 -3.07 -22.34
CA ILE A 99 6.26 -2.46 -21.02
C ILE A 99 7.31 -1.41 -20.63
N PHE A 100 6.82 -0.27 -20.16
CA PHE A 100 7.58 0.73 -19.41
C PHE A 100 7.52 0.44 -17.90
N TYR A 101 8.66 0.41 -17.20
CA TYR A 101 8.72 0.11 -15.76
C TYR A 101 9.98 0.68 -15.10
N TYR A 102 9.93 0.90 -13.78
CA TYR A 102 11.10 1.30 -12.95
C TYR A 102 12.03 0.10 -12.69
N PRO A 103 13.38 0.27 -12.69
CA PRO A 103 14.14 1.52 -12.74
C PRO A 103 14.54 1.98 -14.15
N LEU A 104 14.16 1.26 -15.21
CA LEU A 104 14.60 1.54 -16.58
C LEU A 104 13.80 2.68 -17.24
N THR A 105 13.61 3.78 -16.52
CA THR A 105 12.74 4.90 -16.91
C THR A 105 13.28 5.69 -18.11
N PHE A 106 14.58 5.64 -18.39
CA PHE A 106 15.19 6.30 -19.56
C PHE A 106 14.77 5.68 -20.90
N LYS A 107 14.28 4.44 -20.92
CA LYS A 107 13.85 3.77 -22.16
C LYS A 107 12.72 4.52 -22.88
N LYS A 108 11.91 5.30 -22.15
CA LYS A 108 10.84 6.13 -22.73
C LYS A 108 11.34 7.19 -23.72
N LEU A 109 12.61 7.57 -23.65
CA LEU A 109 13.19 8.60 -24.52
C LEU A 109 13.42 8.10 -25.96
N TYR A 110 13.53 6.79 -26.16
CA TYR A 110 13.88 6.20 -27.46
C TYR A 110 13.05 4.97 -27.86
N LYS A 111 12.12 4.52 -27.00
CA LYS A 111 11.24 3.39 -27.27
C LYS A 111 9.78 3.73 -26.95
N LYS A 112 8.87 3.31 -27.83
CA LYS A 112 7.42 3.34 -27.57
C LYS A 112 6.98 2.09 -26.80
N PHE A 113 6.02 2.29 -25.90
CA PHE A 113 5.46 1.25 -25.05
C PHE A 113 3.95 1.22 -25.21
N ASP A 114 3.38 0.02 -25.14
CA ASP A 114 1.94 -0.22 -25.16
C ASP A 114 1.37 -0.44 -23.76
N SER A 115 2.22 -0.44 -22.74
CA SER A 115 1.84 -0.67 -21.36
C SER A 115 2.89 -0.10 -20.41
N SER A 116 2.47 0.17 -19.19
CA SER A 116 3.34 0.60 -18.11
C SER A 116 2.96 -0.09 -16.82
N VAL A 117 3.95 -0.50 -16.01
CA VAL A 117 3.75 -1.13 -14.70
C VAL A 117 4.49 -0.33 -13.65
N MET A 118 3.75 0.16 -12.65
CA MET A 118 4.25 0.89 -11.50
C MET A 118 3.91 0.12 -10.23
N VAL A 119 4.91 -0.50 -9.63
CA VAL A 119 4.76 -1.28 -8.38
C VAL A 119 5.07 -0.38 -7.18
N SER A 120 4.25 -0.48 -6.13
CA SER A 120 4.37 0.26 -4.86
C SER A 120 4.32 -0.72 -3.68
N GLY A 121 5.25 -0.59 -2.72
CA GLY A 121 5.40 -1.51 -1.58
C GLY A 121 5.66 -2.97 -1.96
N ASN A 122 5.91 -3.24 -3.24
CA ASN A 122 5.95 -4.55 -3.91
C ASN A 122 4.64 -5.35 -3.90
N SER A 123 3.69 -5.13 -2.99
CA SER A 123 2.41 -5.87 -2.97
C SER A 123 1.21 -5.13 -3.57
N MET A 124 1.41 -3.95 -4.18
CA MET A 124 0.42 -3.29 -5.04
C MET A 124 1.04 -2.84 -6.35
N ALA A 125 0.29 -2.96 -7.45
CA ALA A 125 0.76 -2.53 -8.76
C ALA A 125 -0.32 -1.78 -9.55
N HIS A 126 0.10 -0.73 -10.25
CA HIS A 126 -0.72 -0.02 -11.21
C HIS A 126 -0.27 -0.41 -12.61
N ILE A 127 -1.20 -0.92 -13.42
CA ILE A 127 -0.97 -1.21 -14.83
C ILE A 127 -1.70 -0.14 -15.65
N TYR A 128 -0.97 0.46 -16.59
CA TYR A 128 -1.50 1.38 -17.58
C TYR A 128 -1.44 0.68 -18.93
N LEU A 129 -2.55 0.67 -19.65
CA LEU A 129 -2.73 -0.07 -20.89
C LEU A 129 -3.03 0.91 -22.02
N ASN A 130 -2.18 0.84 -23.03
CA ASN A 130 -2.33 1.70 -24.18
C ASN A 130 -3.30 1.08 -25.19
N SER A 131 -4.43 1.76 -25.43
CA SER A 131 -5.39 1.38 -26.46
C SER A 131 -4.98 1.95 -27.82
N ASN A 132 -4.38 1.11 -28.69
CA ASN A 132 -3.93 1.48 -30.04
C ASN A 132 -2.91 2.63 -30.09
N PHE A 133 -1.92 2.60 -29.19
CA PHE A 133 -0.87 3.63 -29.07
C PHE A 133 -1.38 5.04 -28.72
N ASN A 134 -2.64 5.18 -28.28
CA ASN A 134 -3.19 6.41 -27.75
C ASN A 134 -3.50 6.32 -26.24
N TRP A 135 -2.62 6.90 -25.44
CA TRP A 135 -2.75 7.02 -23.97
C TRP A 135 -3.88 7.94 -23.50
N SER A 136 -4.50 8.73 -24.39
CA SER A 136 -5.65 9.58 -24.02
C SER A 136 -6.98 8.84 -24.09
N LYS A 137 -7.01 7.64 -24.67
CA LYS A 137 -8.23 6.83 -24.72
C LYS A 137 -8.50 6.20 -23.36
N PRO A 138 -9.76 6.20 -22.90
CA PRO A 138 -10.11 5.51 -21.67
C PRO A 138 -9.90 4.00 -21.83
N PHE A 139 -9.54 3.36 -20.73
CA PHE A 139 -9.49 1.91 -20.61
C PHE A 139 -10.84 1.26 -20.98
N SER A 140 -10.77 0.09 -21.63
CA SER A 140 -11.94 -0.74 -21.96
C SER A 140 -11.69 -2.17 -21.53
N PHE A 141 -12.51 -2.69 -20.61
CA PHE A 141 -12.44 -4.07 -20.14
C PHE A 141 -12.48 -5.08 -21.30
N SER A 142 -13.42 -4.93 -22.24
CA SER A 142 -13.58 -5.85 -23.38
C SER A 142 -12.35 -5.96 -24.29
N GLN A 143 -11.46 -4.97 -24.30
CA GLN A 143 -10.22 -5.02 -25.07
C GLN A 143 -9.10 -5.79 -24.34
N HIS A 144 -9.27 -6.04 -23.05
CA HIS A 144 -8.26 -6.58 -22.13
C HIS A 144 -8.78 -7.72 -21.26
N GLU A 145 -9.97 -8.24 -21.55
CA GLU A 145 -10.66 -9.26 -20.76
C GLU A 145 -9.81 -10.53 -20.59
N GLU A 146 -9.22 -11.04 -21.67
CA GLU A 146 -8.31 -12.20 -21.62
C GLU A 146 -7.14 -11.95 -20.66
N LEU A 147 -6.49 -10.79 -20.74
CA LEU A 147 -5.37 -10.44 -19.86
C LEU A 147 -5.80 -10.34 -18.40
N ILE A 148 -6.98 -9.80 -18.13
CA ILE A 148 -7.49 -9.63 -16.76
C ILE A 148 -7.86 -10.99 -16.15
N ASN A 149 -8.51 -11.85 -16.93
CA ASN A 149 -8.83 -13.23 -16.54
C ASN A 149 -7.55 -14.06 -16.32
N ASP A 150 -6.54 -13.86 -17.15
CA ASP A 150 -5.24 -14.49 -16.99
C ASP A 150 -4.50 -13.98 -15.74
N LEU A 151 -4.61 -12.69 -15.41
CA LEU A 151 -4.00 -12.13 -14.20
C LEU A 151 -4.70 -12.61 -12.93
N ILE A 152 -6.04 -12.65 -12.91
CA ILE A 152 -6.79 -13.06 -11.70
C ILE A 152 -6.63 -14.55 -11.38
N SER A 153 -6.25 -15.36 -12.37
CA SER A 153 -5.92 -16.78 -12.17
C SER A 153 -4.49 -17.02 -11.64
N GLN A 154 -3.66 -15.98 -11.52
CA GLN A 154 -2.34 -16.12 -10.91
C GLN A 154 -2.45 -16.14 -9.39
N ASP A 155 -1.83 -17.12 -8.73
CA ASP A 155 -1.80 -17.23 -7.26
C ASP A 155 -1.29 -15.96 -6.57
N ALA A 156 -0.46 -15.18 -7.25
CA ALA A 156 0.07 -13.92 -6.74
C ALA A 156 -0.96 -12.79 -6.65
N VAL A 157 -2.03 -12.83 -7.45
CA VAL A 157 -3.00 -11.73 -7.58
C VAL A 157 -4.24 -12.03 -6.73
N ASP A 158 -4.54 -11.13 -5.80
CA ASP A 158 -5.68 -11.28 -4.89
C ASP A 158 -6.88 -10.48 -5.38
N ILE A 159 -6.63 -9.21 -5.71
CA ILE A 159 -7.63 -8.26 -6.17
C ILE A 159 -7.11 -7.59 -7.44
N ILE A 160 -7.98 -7.49 -8.45
CA ILE A 160 -7.83 -6.57 -9.57
C ILE A 160 -8.99 -5.58 -9.49
N SER A 161 -8.69 -4.30 -9.53
CA SER A 161 -9.69 -3.23 -9.60
C SER A 161 -9.50 -2.41 -10.87
N TYR A 162 -10.60 -1.95 -11.47
CA TYR A 162 -10.59 -1.05 -12.62
C TYR A 162 -11.85 -0.19 -12.65
N LYS A 163 -11.81 0.91 -13.42
CA LYS A 163 -12.97 1.79 -13.60
C LYS A 163 -13.75 1.42 -14.86
N ASN A 164 -15.05 1.18 -14.74
CA ASN A 164 -15.92 0.92 -15.88
C ASN A 164 -16.31 2.23 -16.61
N PRO A 165 -16.97 2.16 -17.79
CA PRO A 165 -17.39 3.37 -18.51
C PRO A 165 -18.40 4.27 -17.78
N LYS A 166 -19.16 3.75 -16.82
CA LYS A 166 -20.08 4.52 -15.96
C LYS A 166 -19.35 5.26 -14.83
N GLY A 167 -18.06 4.94 -14.63
CA GLY A 167 -17.25 5.49 -13.56
C GLY A 167 -17.29 4.69 -12.26
N ASP A 168 -17.92 3.52 -12.24
CA ASP A 168 -17.88 2.63 -11.08
C ASP A 168 -16.54 1.89 -11.04
N ILE A 169 -16.06 1.61 -9.84
CA ILE A 169 -14.90 0.76 -9.61
C ILE A 169 -15.42 -0.68 -9.55
N ILE A 170 -14.94 -1.52 -10.45
CA ILE A 170 -15.18 -2.96 -10.42
C ILE A 170 -14.01 -3.61 -9.71
N ILE A 171 -14.32 -4.51 -8.78
CA ILE A 171 -13.36 -5.28 -8.00
C ILE A 171 -13.55 -6.74 -8.37
N LEU A 172 -12.46 -7.39 -8.77
CA LEU A 172 -12.40 -8.79 -9.15
C LEU A 172 -11.44 -9.53 -8.22
N SER A 173 -11.83 -10.72 -7.82
CA SER A 173 -11.01 -11.72 -7.16
C SER A 173 -11.34 -13.10 -7.73
N SER A 174 -10.48 -14.09 -7.51
CA SER A 174 -10.85 -15.50 -7.73
C SER A 174 -12.03 -15.94 -6.85
N ARG A 175 -12.29 -15.23 -5.75
CA ARG A 175 -13.39 -15.50 -4.82
C ARG A 175 -14.72 -14.85 -5.23
N GLY A 176 -14.67 -13.78 -6.01
CA GLY A 176 -15.87 -13.03 -6.32
C GLY A 176 -15.66 -11.68 -6.97
N LYS A 177 -16.75 -10.92 -7.05
CA LYS A 177 -16.82 -9.64 -7.75
C LYS A 177 -17.72 -8.68 -7.01
N SER A 178 -17.28 -7.44 -6.87
CA SER A 178 -18.10 -6.36 -6.33
C SER A 178 -17.92 -5.07 -7.11
N LEU A 179 -18.76 -4.09 -6.78
CA LEU A 179 -18.81 -2.78 -7.40
C LEU A 179 -18.85 -1.70 -6.32
N ILE A 180 -18.09 -0.63 -6.53
CA ILE A 180 -18.16 0.61 -5.74
C ILE A 180 -18.53 1.77 -6.68
N SER A 181 -19.54 2.56 -6.31
CA SER A 181 -19.79 3.86 -6.95
C SER A 181 -19.62 5.00 -5.96
N ASP A 182 -18.83 6.00 -6.35
CA ASP A 182 -18.72 7.28 -5.67
C ASP A 182 -19.99 8.10 -5.92
N LYS A 183 -20.76 8.43 -4.88
CA LYS A 183 -21.92 9.34 -4.97
C LYS A 183 -21.60 10.63 -4.21
N GLU A 184 -22.37 11.70 -4.45
CA GLU A 184 -22.06 13.03 -3.91
C GLU A 184 -21.90 13.08 -2.38
N SER A 185 -22.68 12.30 -1.64
CA SER A 185 -22.69 12.29 -0.17
C SER A 185 -22.60 10.89 0.45
N SER A 186 -22.37 9.87 -0.36
CA SER A 186 -22.39 8.48 0.08
C SER A 186 -21.60 7.59 -0.88
N ILE A 187 -21.31 6.38 -0.44
CA ILE A 187 -20.62 5.36 -1.21
C ILE A 187 -21.59 4.22 -1.43
N TYR A 188 -21.85 3.91 -2.69
CA TYR A 188 -22.63 2.72 -3.02
C TYR A 188 -21.69 1.52 -3.11
N TYR A 189 -22.02 0.44 -2.41
CA TYR A 189 -21.31 -0.82 -2.48
C TYR A 189 -22.27 -1.97 -2.81
N GLN A 190 -21.84 -2.87 -3.70
CA GLN A 190 -22.63 -4.04 -4.08
C GLN A 190 -21.73 -5.24 -4.38
N PRO A 191 -21.79 -6.31 -3.57
CA PRO A 191 -21.34 -7.63 -3.98
C PRO A 191 -22.20 -8.13 -5.16
N LEU A 192 -21.57 -8.57 -6.24
CA LEU A 192 -22.23 -9.05 -7.46
C LEU A 192 -22.20 -10.58 -7.56
N GLU A 193 -21.04 -11.17 -7.29
CA GLU A 193 -20.81 -12.63 -7.33
C GLU A 193 -19.92 -12.98 -6.15
N ASN A 194 -20.49 -13.36 -4.99
CA ASN A 194 -19.79 -13.33 -3.70
C ASN A 194 -19.13 -11.95 -3.42
N ASP A 195 -18.51 -11.80 -2.26
CA ASP A 195 -17.74 -10.59 -1.95
C ASP A 195 -16.23 -10.89 -2.10
N PRO A 196 -15.48 -10.15 -2.96
CA PRO A 196 -14.04 -10.36 -3.13
C PRO A 196 -13.24 -10.06 -1.85
N PHE A 197 -13.75 -9.20 -0.97
CA PHE A 197 -13.17 -8.87 0.33
C PHE A 197 -13.69 -9.74 1.48
N ASP A 198 -14.66 -10.62 1.20
CA ASP A 198 -15.33 -11.47 2.21
C ASP A 198 -16.03 -10.65 3.31
N TYR A 199 -16.57 -9.48 2.94
CA TYR A 199 -17.37 -8.68 3.87
C TYR A 199 -18.75 -9.29 4.09
N SER A 200 -19.26 -9.12 5.32
CA SER A 200 -20.68 -9.35 5.64
C SER A 200 -21.52 -8.08 5.44
N ILE A 201 -21.32 -7.39 4.31
CA ILE A 201 -21.98 -6.12 3.98
C ILE A 201 -22.94 -6.37 2.81
N SER A 202 -24.19 -5.93 2.94
CA SER A 202 -25.19 -6.03 1.88
C SER A 202 -25.04 -4.90 0.84
N GLU A 203 -25.69 -5.05 -0.31
CA GLU A 203 -25.89 -3.94 -1.24
C GLU A 203 -26.51 -2.72 -0.52
N GLY A 204 -25.95 -1.54 -0.73
CA GLY A 204 -26.46 -0.33 -0.07
C GLY A 204 -25.63 0.93 -0.28
N LEU A 205 -26.14 2.02 0.29
CA LEU A 205 -25.44 3.29 0.41
C LEU A 205 -24.90 3.42 1.83
N TYR A 206 -23.63 3.77 1.95
CA TYR A 206 -22.91 3.91 3.20
C TYR A 206 -22.15 5.23 3.25
N ASP A 207 -21.90 5.76 4.43
CA ASP A 207 -20.88 6.79 4.64
C ASP A 207 -19.50 6.16 4.95
N GLU A 208 -18.45 6.99 4.95
CA GLU A 208 -17.07 6.52 5.18
C GLU A 208 -16.89 5.89 6.57
N ASN A 209 -17.53 6.43 7.61
CA ASN A 209 -17.41 5.91 8.98
C ASN A 209 -18.12 4.56 9.13
N GLN A 210 -19.30 4.41 8.54
CA GLN A 210 -20.02 3.14 8.50
C GLN A 210 -19.19 2.04 7.83
N LEU A 211 -18.56 2.35 6.70
CA LEU A 211 -17.70 1.39 6.01
C LEU A 211 -16.45 1.04 6.83
N LEU A 212 -15.84 2.02 7.49
CA LEU A 212 -14.73 1.77 8.39
C LEU A 212 -15.15 0.83 9.54
N ASP A 213 -16.24 1.15 10.24
CA ASP A 213 -16.75 0.33 11.35
C ASP A 213 -17.09 -1.10 10.92
N LEU A 214 -17.70 -1.27 9.75
CA LEU A 214 -18.08 -2.58 9.20
C LEU A 214 -16.89 -3.40 8.72
N THR A 215 -15.78 -2.77 8.32
CA THR A 215 -14.63 -3.44 7.70
C THR A 215 -13.41 -3.54 8.60
N TYR A 216 -13.36 -2.80 9.72
CA TYR A 216 -12.18 -2.66 10.58
C TYR A 216 -11.58 -3.99 11.06
N GLU A 217 -12.44 -4.93 11.49
CA GLU A 217 -12.00 -6.24 12.00
C GLU A 217 -11.80 -7.30 10.90
N THR A 218 -11.98 -6.93 9.63
CA THR A 218 -11.85 -7.86 8.50
C THR A 218 -10.40 -7.97 8.02
N ASN A 219 -10.18 -8.81 7.01
CA ASN A 219 -8.88 -8.91 6.35
C ASN A 219 -8.57 -7.73 5.41
N TYR A 220 -9.54 -6.87 5.13
CA TYR A 220 -9.44 -5.71 4.23
C TYR A 220 -10.04 -4.47 4.91
N PRO A 221 -9.46 -4.00 6.02
CA PRO A 221 -9.97 -2.79 6.66
C PRO A 221 -9.93 -1.64 5.67
N ASP A 222 -11.05 -0.93 5.52
CA ASP A 222 -11.16 0.30 4.74
C ASP A 222 -10.86 0.16 3.23
N ALA A 223 -10.79 -1.05 2.67
CA ALA A 223 -10.34 -1.22 1.28
C ALA A 223 -11.27 -0.55 0.24
N ILE A 224 -12.57 -0.39 0.57
CA ILE A 224 -13.52 0.37 -0.26
C ILE A 224 -13.09 1.84 -0.38
N ILE A 225 -12.75 2.47 0.74
CA ILE A 225 -12.33 3.88 0.79
C ILE A 225 -10.97 4.04 0.12
N GLN A 226 -10.02 3.14 0.38
CA GLN A 226 -8.71 3.18 -0.24
C GLN A 226 -8.79 3.10 -1.76
N LEU A 227 -9.62 2.19 -2.30
CA LEU A 227 -9.84 2.10 -3.75
C LEU A 227 -10.48 3.37 -4.30
N LEU A 228 -11.47 3.96 -3.61
CA LEU A 228 -12.04 5.24 -4.01
C LEU A 228 -10.98 6.33 -4.09
N GLN A 229 -10.13 6.46 -3.07
CA GLN A 229 -9.04 7.44 -3.06
C GLN A 229 -8.04 7.21 -4.19
N ILE A 230 -7.66 5.96 -4.45
CA ILE A 230 -6.78 5.58 -5.55
C ILE A 230 -7.41 6.00 -6.90
N PHE A 231 -8.67 5.63 -7.16
CA PHE A 231 -9.34 5.91 -8.44
C PHE A 231 -9.81 7.37 -8.60
N ARG A 232 -9.86 8.17 -7.52
CA ARG A 232 -10.00 9.64 -7.59
C ARG A 232 -8.73 10.32 -8.12
N SER A 233 -7.57 9.68 -7.99
CA SER A 233 -6.30 10.23 -8.47
C SER A 233 -6.20 10.19 -10.00
N LYS A 234 -5.85 11.33 -10.62
CA LYS A 234 -5.50 11.40 -12.06
C LYS A 234 -4.26 10.57 -12.44
N ARG A 235 -3.51 10.07 -11.44
CA ARG A 235 -2.34 9.21 -11.63
C ARG A 235 -2.69 7.73 -11.49
N CYS A 236 -3.94 7.36 -11.24
CA CYS A 236 -4.35 5.96 -11.12
C CYS A 236 -4.04 5.19 -12.41
N GLY A 237 -3.68 3.91 -12.26
CA GLY A 237 -3.57 2.99 -13.40
C GLY A 237 -4.94 2.64 -13.95
N ASP A 238 -4.95 2.03 -15.11
CA ASP A 238 -6.16 1.46 -15.70
C ASP A 238 -6.61 0.21 -14.93
N LEU A 239 -5.63 -0.59 -14.48
CA LEU A 239 -5.81 -1.67 -13.51
C LEU A 239 -4.99 -1.38 -12.25
N VAL A 240 -5.58 -1.67 -11.09
CA VAL A 240 -4.90 -1.66 -9.79
C VAL A 240 -4.95 -3.06 -9.23
N LEU A 241 -3.78 -3.63 -8.95
CA LEU A 241 -3.60 -4.98 -8.44
C LEU A 241 -3.17 -4.92 -6.97
N SER A 242 -3.74 -5.80 -6.16
CA SER A 242 -3.25 -6.11 -4.81
C SER A 242 -2.81 -7.57 -4.77
N ALA A 243 -1.65 -7.85 -4.18
CA ALA A 243 -1.09 -9.18 -4.10
C ALA A 243 -1.76 -10.03 -2.99
N ASN A 244 -1.71 -11.35 -3.16
CA ASN A 244 -2.04 -12.29 -2.08
C ASN A 244 -0.98 -12.25 -0.96
N PRO A 245 -1.35 -12.64 0.28
CA PRO A 245 -0.38 -12.76 1.36
C PRO A 245 0.80 -13.66 0.98
N GLY A 246 2.03 -13.26 1.31
CA GLY A 246 3.23 -14.01 0.96
C GLY A 246 3.80 -13.71 -0.43
N TRP A 247 3.08 -12.94 -1.25
CA TRP A 247 3.48 -12.59 -2.61
C TRP A 247 3.83 -11.11 -2.77
N ASP A 248 4.72 -10.86 -3.73
CA ASP A 248 4.95 -9.52 -4.26
C ASP A 248 5.05 -9.54 -5.80
N PHE A 249 5.07 -8.34 -6.39
CA PHE A 249 5.05 -8.13 -7.84
C PHE A 249 6.44 -7.84 -8.45
N ARG A 250 7.55 -8.07 -7.72
CA ARG A 250 8.91 -7.78 -8.20
C ARG A 250 9.87 -8.92 -7.92
N LYS A 251 10.67 -9.28 -8.93
CA LYS A 251 11.74 -10.28 -8.79
C LYS A 251 13.07 -9.80 -9.31
N LYS A 252 13.17 -9.49 -10.60
CA LYS A 252 14.45 -9.29 -11.29
C LYS A 252 15.25 -8.06 -10.86
N PHE A 253 14.59 -7.05 -10.32
CA PHE A 253 15.20 -5.75 -9.98
C PHE A 253 15.16 -5.46 -8.47
N GLU A 254 14.92 -6.49 -7.66
CA GLU A 254 14.96 -6.42 -6.20
C GLU A 254 16.12 -7.28 -5.70
N ILE A 255 17.21 -6.62 -5.32
CA ILE A 255 18.43 -7.28 -4.86
C ILE A 255 18.84 -6.67 -3.52
N PRO A 256 18.77 -7.42 -2.41
CA PRO A 256 18.22 -8.77 -2.30
C PRO A 256 16.70 -8.80 -2.55
N LEU A 257 16.16 -9.99 -2.82
CA LEU A 257 14.71 -10.19 -2.84
C LEU A 257 14.11 -9.80 -1.48
N HIS A 258 12.95 -9.16 -1.54
CA HIS A 258 12.24 -8.76 -0.34
C HIS A 258 11.67 -9.97 0.40
N LYS A 259 11.96 -10.09 1.69
CA LYS A 259 11.37 -11.09 2.59
C LYS A 259 10.15 -10.56 3.33
N SER A 260 9.85 -9.29 3.14
CA SER A 260 8.65 -8.64 3.64
C SER A 260 8.29 -7.50 2.69
N SER A 261 7.01 -7.29 2.45
CA SER A 261 6.45 -6.29 1.55
C SER A 261 5.24 -5.62 2.21
N HIS A 262 4.78 -4.52 1.61
CA HIS A 262 3.66 -3.72 2.09
C HIS A 262 2.82 -3.17 0.92
N GLY A 263 1.79 -2.38 1.21
CA GLY A 263 0.97 -1.70 0.21
C GLY A 263 -0.16 -2.52 -0.42
N SER A 264 -0.33 -3.82 -0.11
CA SER A 264 -1.55 -4.56 -0.50
C SER A 264 -2.75 -4.08 0.31
N LEU A 265 -3.98 -4.27 -0.19
CA LEU A 265 -5.25 -3.92 0.49
C LEU A 265 -5.52 -4.70 1.80
N ARG A 266 -4.59 -5.55 2.23
CA ARG A 266 -4.77 -6.45 3.38
C ARG A 266 -4.43 -5.75 4.69
N LYS A 267 -5.10 -6.14 5.78
CA LYS A 267 -4.92 -5.60 7.14
C LYS A 267 -3.45 -5.41 7.53
N ARG A 268 -2.58 -6.42 7.34
CA ARG A 268 -1.17 -6.36 7.76
C ARG A 268 -0.33 -5.27 7.06
N ALA A 269 -0.75 -4.81 5.88
CA ALA A 269 -0.08 -3.73 5.17
C ALA A 269 -0.53 -2.34 5.66
N TYR A 270 -1.65 -2.25 6.37
CA TYR A 270 -2.28 -1.00 6.80
C TYR A 270 -2.35 -0.80 8.30
N ASP A 271 -2.42 -1.87 9.10
CA ASP A 271 -2.63 -1.80 10.54
C ASP A 271 -1.38 -1.20 11.22
N CYS A 272 -1.45 0.10 11.45
CA CYS A 272 -0.40 0.91 12.04
C CYS A 272 -0.89 1.45 13.38
N SER A 273 -0.12 1.23 14.43
CA SER A 273 -0.44 1.82 15.72
C SER A 273 -0.26 3.33 15.68
N LEU A 274 -1.28 4.08 16.09
CA LEU A 274 -1.21 5.51 16.35
C LEU A 274 -1.31 5.73 17.86
N ASN A 275 -0.21 6.16 18.49
CA ASN A 275 -0.15 6.42 19.92
C ASN A 275 0.05 7.92 20.18
N PHE A 276 -0.77 8.48 21.07
CA PHE A 276 -0.68 9.87 21.52
C PHE A 276 -0.42 9.93 23.02
N LYS A 277 0.50 10.80 23.44
CA LYS A 277 0.47 11.33 24.82
C LYS A 277 -0.49 12.52 24.83
N GLN A 278 -1.70 12.34 25.37
CA GLN A 278 -2.63 13.45 25.54
C GLN A 278 -2.14 14.38 26.65
N LYS A 279 -2.20 15.69 26.41
CA LYS A 279 -1.94 16.71 27.42
C LYS A 279 -3.09 16.69 28.43
N ASN A 280 -2.80 16.66 29.73
CA ASN A 280 -3.80 16.94 30.77
C ASN A 280 -4.14 18.43 30.77
#